data_AF-A0A8T1AQW7-F1
#
_entry.id   AF-A0A8T1AQW7-F1
#
_cell.length_a   1.000
_cell.length_b   1.000
_cell.length_c   1.000
_cell.angle_alpha   90.00
_cell.angle_beta   90.00
_cell.angle_gamma   90.00
#
_symmetry.space_group_name_H-M   'P 1'
#
loop_
_entity.id
_entity.type
_entity.pdbx_description
1 polymer ?
#
loop_
_entity_poly.entity_id
_entity_poly.type
_entity_poly.pdbx_seq_one_letter_code
_entity_poly.pdbx_strand_id
1 'polypeptide(L)'
;MSFFGFGKSKEPERTASSSESYSYEEPTYDYSAPAVSSSFDSPSSVSSSSLGGGASTGAAEMQQLIMEEQQRALIQQAISKITALAWDKCSASKPDSELSSKEKDCIKNVTLAYLDTSMFVVHRLNKS
;
A
#
# COMPACT_ATOMS: atom_id res chain seq x y z
N MET A 1 24.21 -49.49 32.04
CA MET A 1 24.60 -48.07 32.22
C MET A 1 25.96 -47.91 31.58
N SER A 2 25.99 -47.46 30.32
CA SER A 2 27.19 -47.41 29.50
C SER A 2 27.60 -45.96 29.26
N PHE A 3 28.83 -45.69 29.69
CA PHE A 3 29.76 -44.62 29.36
C PHE A 3 29.46 -43.84 28.06
N PHE A 4 29.27 -42.53 28.19
CA PHE A 4 29.36 -41.59 27.07
C PHE A 4 30.81 -41.17 26.85
N GLY A 5 31.23 -41.28 25.58
CA GLY A 5 32.56 -40.98 25.09
C GLY A 5 32.86 -39.48 24.90
N PHE A 6 34.16 -39.22 24.92
CA PHE A 6 34.90 -37.99 24.68
C PHE A 6 34.51 -37.21 23.41
N GLY A 7 34.61 -35.88 23.45
CA GLY A 7 34.64 -35.03 22.25
C GLY A 7 34.84 -33.55 22.54
N LYS A 8 36.09 -33.09 22.49
CA LYS A 8 36.57 -31.73 22.77
C LYS A 8 36.42 -30.81 21.53
N SER A 9 35.77 -29.64 21.65
CA SER A 9 35.92 -28.38 20.86
C SER A 9 34.63 -27.53 21.03
N LYS A 10 34.54 -26.19 21.00
CA LYS A 10 35.44 -25.02 20.84
C LYS A 10 34.52 -23.82 21.15
N GLU A 11 34.94 -22.86 21.99
CA GLU A 11 34.19 -21.62 22.25
C GLU A 11 34.00 -20.78 20.97
N PRO A 12 32.84 -20.15 20.76
CA PRO A 12 32.73 -19.02 19.85
C PRO A 12 32.72 -17.69 20.62
N GLU A 13 33.73 -16.89 20.29
CA GLU A 13 33.93 -15.47 20.54
C GLU A 13 32.66 -14.64 20.25
N ARG A 14 32.27 -13.78 21.21
CA ARG A 14 31.24 -12.74 21.01
C ARG A 14 31.76 -11.73 20.00
N THR A 15 31.34 -11.86 18.76
CA THR A 15 31.36 -10.77 17.79
C THR A 15 30.19 -9.85 18.11
N ALA A 16 30.51 -8.61 18.51
CA ALA A 16 29.54 -7.53 18.60
C ALA A 16 29.03 -7.21 17.18
N SER A 17 27.87 -7.76 16.83
CA SER A 17 27.12 -7.34 15.64
C SER A 17 26.15 -6.26 16.09
N SER A 18 26.46 -5.00 15.74
CA SER A 18 25.53 -3.88 15.86
C SER A 18 24.22 -4.27 15.17
N SER A 19 23.18 -4.48 15.97
CA SER A 19 21.82 -4.61 15.51
C SER A 19 21.33 -3.20 15.13
N GLU A 20 21.55 -2.79 13.89
CA GLU A 20 20.73 -1.73 13.31
C GLU A 20 19.33 -2.31 13.12
N SER A 21 18.46 -2.02 14.09
CA SER A 21 17.03 -2.24 13.96
C SER A 21 16.52 -1.26 12.89
N TYR A 22 16.24 -1.77 11.70
CA TYR A 22 15.43 -1.04 10.73
C TYR A 22 14.02 -0.90 11.33
N SER A 23 13.74 0.26 11.90
CA SER A 23 12.39 0.67 12.25
C SER A 23 11.66 0.98 10.96
N TYR A 24 10.80 0.06 10.54
CA TYR A 24 9.80 0.33 9.50
C TYR A 24 8.75 1.24 10.13
N GLU A 25 8.63 2.49 9.67
CA GLU A 25 7.43 3.27 9.96
C GLU A 25 6.29 2.70 9.12
N GLU A 26 5.29 2.16 9.82
CA GLU A 26 4.04 1.75 9.20
C GLU A 26 3.29 3.02 8.76
N PRO A 27 2.95 3.16 7.47
CA PRO A 27 2.08 4.25 7.05
C PRO A 27 0.73 4.08 7.76
N THR A 28 0.30 5.07 8.53
CA THR A 28 -1.04 5.07 9.12
C THR A 28 -2.06 5.18 7.99
N TYR A 29 -2.52 4.03 7.50
CA TYR A 29 -3.69 3.97 6.64
C TYR A 29 -4.89 4.26 7.53
N ASP A 30 -5.27 5.53 7.62
CA ASP A 30 -6.49 5.91 8.31
C ASP A 30 -7.68 5.41 7.46
N TYR A 31 -8.10 4.18 7.74
CA TYR A 31 -9.30 3.57 7.14
C TYR A 31 -10.57 4.36 7.51
N SER A 32 -10.47 5.32 8.44
CA SER A 32 -11.52 6.27 8.79
C SER A 32 -11.47 7.57 7.98
N ALA A 33 -10.73 7.61 6.86
CA ALA A 33 -10.98 8.62 5.84
C ALA A 33 -12.48 8.61 5.51
N PRO A 34 -13.18 9.76 5.53
CA PRO A 34 -14.59 9.79 5.20
C PRO A 34 -14.73 9.13 3.83
N ALA A 35 -15.62 8.14 3.75
CA ALA A 35 -16.04 7.55 2.48
C ALA A 35 -16.15 8.69 1.48
N VAL A 36 -15.49 8.55 0.33
CA VAL A 36 -15.59 9.47 -0.80
C VAL A 36 -17.05 9.85 -0.94
N SER A 37 -17.40 11.03 -0.40
CA SER A 37 -18.73 11.57 -0.54
C SER A 37 -18.75 11.94 -2.00
N SER A 38 -19.31 11.03 -2.79
CA SER A 38 -19.62 11.26 -4.18
C SER A 38 -20.64 12.39 -4.17
N SER A 39 -20.14 13.63 -4.22
CA SER A 39 -20.94 14.85 -4.27
C SER A 39 -21.58 14.95 -5.65
N PHE A 40 -22.60 14.11 -5.85
CA PHE A 40 -23.62 14.23 -6.86
C PHE A 40 -24.99 14.31 -6.17
N ASP A 41 -25.15 15.15 -5.14
CA ASP A 41 -26.51 15.52 -4.69
C ASP A 41 -26.63 17.06 -4.54
N SER A 42 -27.34 17.60 -5.52
CA SER A 42 -28.17 18.81 -5.63
C SER A 42 -28.04 20.01 -4.65
N PRO A 43 -28.24 21.25 -5.17
CA PRO A 43 -27.97 22.48 -4.43
C PRO A 43 -29.09 22.81 -3.45
N SER A 44 -28.75 23.08 -2.19
CA SER A 44 -29.63 23.80 -1.27
C SER A 44 -28.79 24.53 -0.22
N SER A 45 -28.89 25.87 -0.27
CA SER A 45 -28.54 26.82 0.78
C SER A 45 -27.04 27.05 1.05
N VAL A 46 -26.44 27.90 0.22
CA VAL A 46 -25.21 28.62 0.58
C VAL A 46 -25.49 29.56 1.74
N SER A 47 -25.17 29.14 2.96
CA SER A 47 -24.97 30.08 4.07
C SER A 47 -23.66 30.82 3.83
N SER A 48 -23.80 32.01 3.26
CA SER A 48 -22.73 32.97 3.04
C SER A 48 -22.12 33.40 4.37
N SER A 49 -20.92 32.89 4.66
CA SER A 49 -20.04 33.41 5.70
C SER A 49 -18.69 33.76 5.10
N SER A 50 -18.54 35.05 4.80
CA SER A 50 -17.28 35.81 4.71
C SER A 50 -16.15 35.25 3.85
N LEU A 51 -16.17 35.66 2.58
CA LEU A 51 -14.97 35.82 1.76
C LEU A 51 -14.09 36.92 2.39
N GLY A 52 -13.08 36.52 3.15
CA GLY A 52 -12.14 37.42 3.81
C GLY A 52 -10.69 37.11 3.45
N GLY A 53 -10.19 37.75 2.39
CA GLY A 53 -8.79 38.20 2.24
C GLY A 53 -7.67 37.15 2.28
N GLY A 54 -7.18 36.75 1.11
CA GLY A 54 -5.91 35.99 0.99
C GLY A 54 -5.64 35.41 -0.39
N ALA A 55 -5.77 36.21 -1.46
CA ALA A 55 -5.63 35.71 -2.84
C ALA A 55 -4.20 35.20 -3.19
N SER A 56 -3.19 35.43 -2.34
CA SER A 56 -1.80 35.00 -2.57
C SER A 56 -1.38 33.77 -1.75
N THR A 57 -2.06 33.45 -0.65
CA THR A 57 -1.79 32.25 0.18
C THR A 57 -2.64 31.05 -0.23
N GLY A 58 -3.90 31.28 -0.63
CA GLY A 58 -4.79 30.18 -1.04
C GLY A 58 -4.38 29.48 -2.35
N ALA A 59 -3.66 30.16 -3.25
CA ALA A 59 -3.18 29.55 -4.50
C ALA A 59 -2.07 28.52 -4.26
N ALA A 60 -1.17 28.78 -3.29
CA ALA A 60 -0.10 27.85 -2.92
C ALA A 60 -0.64 26.61 -2.19
N GLU A 61 -1.61 26.81 -1.29
CA GLU A 61 -2.30 25.71 -0.60
C GLU A 61 -3.14 24.88 -1.55
N MET A 62 -3.89 25.51 -2.47
CA MET A 62 -4.65 24.82 -3.52
C MET A 62 -3.73 23.93 -4.37
N GLN A 63 -2.55 24.42 -4.73
CA GLN A 63 -1.64 23.67 -5.59
C GLN A 63 -1.06 22.42 -4.89
N GLN A 64 -0.84 22.50 -3.57
CA GLN A 64 -0.48 21.33 -2.76
C GLN A 64 -1.63 20.33 -2.66
N LEU A 65 -2.85 20.82 -2.43
CA LEU A 65 -4.06 19.97 -2.38
C LEU A 65 -4.30 19.25 -3.71
N ILE A 66 -4.08 19.92 -4.85
CA ILE A 66 -4.21 19.30 -6.18
C ILE A 66 -3.20 18.16 -6.36
N MET A 67 -1.94 18.35 -5.94
CA MET A 67 -0.92 17.31 -6.05
C MET A 67 -1.27 16.07 -5.19
N GLU A 68 -1.76 16.29 -3.97
CA GLU A 68 -2.18 15.21 -3.09
C GLU A 68 -3.39 14.44 -3.66
N GLU A 69 -4.42 15.15 -4.12
CA GLU A 69 -5.61 14.52 -4.71
C GLU A 69 -5.27 13.75 -6.00
N GLN A 70 -4.33 14.24 -6.81
CA GLN A 70 -3.83 13.51 -7.96
C GLN A 70 -3.15 12.21 -7.56
N GLN A 71 -2.29 12.23 -6.53
CA GLN A 71 -1.63 11.02 -6.04
C GLN A 71 -2.65 9.99 -5.54
N ARG A 72 -3.67 10.44 -4.81
CA ARG A 72 -4.77 9.56 -4.35
C ARG A 72 -5.53 8.94 -5.51
N ALA A 73 -5.87 9.72 -6.54
CA ALA A 73 -6.56 9.22 -7.73
C ALA A 73 -5.72 8.18 -8.50
N LEU A 74 -4.41 8.39 -8.63
CA LEU A 74 -3.50 7.45 -9.28
C LEU A 74 -3.38 6.14 -8.51
N ILE A 75 -3.30 6.19 -7.17
CA ILE A 75 -3.29 4.99 -6.32
C ILE A 75 -4.60 4.23 -6.47
N GLN A 76 -5.75 4.92 -6.46
CA GLN A 76 -7.05 4.29 -6.64
C GLN A 76 -7.17 3.60 -8.00
N GLN A 77 -6.67 4.24 -9.06
CA GLN A 77 -6.61 3.64 -10.40
C GLN A 77 -5.70 2.41 -10.44
N ALA A 78 -4.55 2.47 -9.78
CA ALA A 78 -3.63 1.33 -9.67
C ALA A 78 -4.29 0.16 -8.90
N ILE A 79 -4.95 0.42 -7.78
CA ILE A 79 -5.70 -0.58 -7.01
C ILE A 79 -6.75 -1.23 -7.90
N SER A 80 -7.61 -0.44 -8.56
CA SER A 80 -8.65 -0.97 -9.46
C SER A 80 -8.07 -1.88 -10.55
N LYS A 81 -6.94 -1.49 -11.15
CA LYS A 81 -6.26 -2.29 -12.18
C LYS A 81 -5.72 -3.61 -11.61
N ILE A 82 -5.05 -3.56 -10.47
CA ILE A 82 -4.48 -4.74 -9.81
C ILE A 82 -5.59 -5.70 -9.39
N THR A 83 -6.68 -5.18 -8.82
CA THR A 83 -7.85 -5.98 -8.42
C THR A 83 -8.49 -6.66 -9.63
N ALA A 84 -8.69 -5.95 -10.74
CA ALA A 84 -9.25 -6.55 -11.96
C ALA A 84 -8.35 -7.68 -12.49
N LEU A 85 -7.03 -7.46 -12.54
CA LEU A 85 -6.07 -8.47 -12.98
C LEU A 85 -6.07 -9.68 -12.05
N ALA A 86 -6.04 -9.46 -10.73
CA ALA A 86 -6.07 -10.53 -9.74
C ALA A 86 -7.37 -11.34 -9.85
N TRP A 87 -8.49 -10.68 -10.10
CA TRP A 87 -9.77 -11.33 -10.33
C TRP A 87 -9.72 -12.23 -11.57
N ASP A 88 -9.28 -11.71 -12.71
CA ASP A 88 -9.19 -12.46 -13.97
C ASP A 88 -8.26 -13.67 -13.88
N LYS A 89 -7.19 -13.58 -13.07
CA LYS A 89 -6.21 -14.67 -12.90
C LYS A 89 -6.68 -15.74 -11.92
N CYS A 90 -7.38 -15.34 -10.86
CA CYS A 90 -7.62 -16.22 -9.72
C CYS A 90 -9.07 -16.73 -9.65
N SER A 91 -10.04 -15.97 -10.14
CA SER A 91 -11.46 -16.33 -10.11
C SER A 91 -11.96 -16.67 -11.51
N ALA A 92 -11.57 -17.86 -11.98
CA ALA A 92 -12.02 -18.41 -13.27
C ALA A 92 -13.33 -19.22 -13.17
N SER A 93 -13.79 -19.51 -11.95
CA SER A 93 -15.01 -20.27 -11.66
C SER A 93 -16.12 -19.32 -11.22
N LYS A 94 -17.38 -19.74 -11.35
CA LYS A 94 -18.58 -18.95 -10.99
C LYS A 94 -18.37 -18.17 -9.69
N PRO A 95 -18.79 -16.89 -9.63
CA PRO A 95 -18.73 -16.14 -8.39
C PRO A 95 -19.64 -16.84 -7.37
N ASP A 96 -19.02 -17.55 -6.43
CA ASP A 96 -19.69 -18.00 -5.22
C ASP A 96 -19.88 -16.79 -4.29
N SER A 97 -20.68 -16.94 -3.25
CA SER A 97 -20.90 -15.87 -2.26
C SER A 97 -19.61 -15.52 -1.50
N GLU A 98 -18.62 -16.43 -1.51
CA GLU A 98 -17.33 -16.27 -0.86
C GLU A 98 -16.18 -16.81 -1.71
N LEU A 99 -15.02 -16.19 -1.59
CA LEU A 99 -13.78 -16.72 -2.18
C LEU A 99 -13.30 -17.95 -1.40
N SER A 100 -13.00 -19.02 -2.12
CA SER A 100 -12.35 -20.20 -1.57
C SER A 100 -10.95 -19.87 -1.04
N SER A 101 -10.40 -20.72 -0.14
CA SER A 101 -9.04 -20.52 0.40
C SER A 101 -7.99 -20.37 -0.71
N LYS A 102 -8.11 -21.17 -1.77
CA LYS A 102 -7.17 -21.15 -2.90
C LYS A 102 -7.25 -19.85 -3.69
N GLU A 103 -8.44 -19.29 -3.85
CA GLU A 103 -8.64 -18.01 -4.54
C GLU A 103 -8.08 -16.85 -3.72
N LYS A 104 -8.30 -16.86 -2.39
CA LYS A 104 -7.72 -15.88 -1.46
C LYS A 104 -6.19 -15.88 -1.54
N ASP A 105 -5.58 -17.06 -1.48
CA ASP A 105 -4.12 -17.21 -1.60
C ASP A 105 -3.61 -16.81 -2.98
N CYS A 106 -4.34 -17.16 -4.05
CA CYS A 106 -4.00 -16.74 -5.40
C CYS A 106 -4.01 -15.22 -5.55
N ILE A 107 -5.08 -14.53 -5.09
CA ILE A 107 -5.21 -13.08 -5.20
C ILE A 107 -4.07 -12.38 -4.45
N LYS A 108 -3.72 -12.86 -3.25
CA LYS A 108 -2.58 -12.37 -2.48
C LYS A 108 -1.29 -12.50 -3.28
N ASN A 109 -1.00 -13.68 -3.81
CA ASN A 109 0.25 -13.95 -4.54
C ASN A 109 0.34 -13.17 -5.86
N VAL A 110 -0.76 -13.05 -6.61
CA VAL A 110 -0.81 -12.27 -7.86
C VAL A 110 -0.59 -10.79 -7.59
N THR A 111 -1.20 -10.25 -6.53
CA THR A 111 -1.04 -8.85 -6.14
C THR A 111 0.41 -8.54 -5.77
N LEU A 112 1.04 -9.37 -4.94
CA LEU A 112 2.46 -9.22 -4.56
C LEU A 112 3.38 -9.31 -5.80
N ALA A 113 3.18 -10.32 -6.64
CA ALA A 113 3.95 -10.48 -7.87
C ALA A 113 3.79 -9.29 -8.82
N TYR A 114 2.60 -8.70 -8.92
CA TYR A 114 2.39 -7.50 -9.74
C TYR A 114 3.18 -6.30 -9.22
N LEU A 115 3.18 -6.07 -7.91
CA LEU A 115 3.92 -4.95 -7.31
C LEU A 115 5.43 -5.13 -7.50
N ASP A 116 5.96 -6.32 -7.23
CA ASP A 116 7.38 -6.64 -7.40
C ASP A 116 7.84 -6.47 -8.85
N THR A 117 7.06 -6.99 -9.80
CA THR A 117 7.37 -6.88 -11.23
C THR A 117 7.23 -5.45 -11.73
N SER A 118 6.24 -4.69 -11.26
CA SER A 118 6.08 -3.28 -11.60
C SER A 118 7.28 -2.46 -11.13
N MET A 119 7.75 -2.65 -9.90
CA MET A 119 8.95 -1.98 -9.39
C MET A 119 10.19 -2.38 -10.17
N PHE A 120 10.34 -3.67 -10.48
CA PHE A 120 11.46 -4.15 -11.30
C PHE A 120 11.49 -3.49 -12.68
N VAL A 121 10.35 -3.40 -13.37
CA VAL A 121 10.25 -2.76 -14.68
C VAL A 121 10.59 -1.28 -14.58
N VAL A 122 10.02 -0.55 -13.63
CA VAL A 122 10.32 0.88 -13.42
C VAL A 122 11.80 1.11 -13.13
N HIS A 123 12.41 0.30 -12.26
CA HIS A 123 13.84 0.40 -11.96
C HIS A 123 14.71 0.16 -13.20
N ARG A 124 14.30 -0.74 -14.10
CA ARG A 124 15.00 -0.97 -15.37
C ARG A 124 14.86 0.21 -16.34
N LEU A 125 13.68 0.80 -16.42
CA LEU A 125 13.43 1.98 -17.27
C LEU A 125 14.19 3.21 -16.77
N ASN A 126 14.30 3.42 -15.46
CA ASN A 126 15.05 4.53 -14.87
C ASN A 126 16.58 4.35 -14.95
N LYS A 127 17.05 3.14 -15.26
CA LYS A 127 18.48 2.81 -15.39
C LYS A 127 19.00 2.92 -16.83
N SER A 128 18.13 3.18 -17.82
CA SER A 128 18.55 3.47 -19.21
C SER A 128 18.77 4.95 -19.42
#